data_AF-A0A9W5WVQ7-F1
#
_entry.id   AF-A0A9W5WVQ7-F1
#
_cell.length_a   1.000
_cell.length_b   1.000
_cell.length_c   1.000
_cell.angle_alpha   90.00
_cell.angle_beta   90.00
_cell.angle_gamma   90.00
#
_symmetry.space_group_name_H-M   'P 1'
#
loop_
_entity.id
_entity.type
_entity.pdbx_description
1 polymer ?
#
loop_
_entity_poly.entity_id
_entity_poly.type
_entity_poly.pdbx_seq_one_letter_code
_entity_poly.pdbx_strand_id
1 'polypeptide(L)'
;MDSGKAILVDVLQLLPLVEERLLGNDGDPSDAMELIDLRQTLKMLETMIRRCDAVVSAEEVSTIMKRINVARETVEHLSMRSSVNNSTSQFRDMLLLHNQNTAYEPAHLHYGKCINMSNDEFDALIDQWAADCDRSPVGTKTKKKNRIGSDEAQEQIRSDLVKLADTMKSKALWYRDLIVKDNEALSKYTAKQEKQLDTVAQVAAEASKLAKTSQLSLRQSLFMIASLFVLVVFMLMIFIIT
;
A
#
# COMPACT_ATOMS: atom_id res chain seq x y z
N MET A 1 -40.39 6.73 22.76
CA MET A 1 -39.63 6.85 21.50
C MET A 1 -38.31 6.15 21.72
N ASP A 2 -38.09 5.05 21.00
CA ASP A 2 -36.97 4.14 21.22
C ASP A 2 -35.67 4.83 20.80
N SER A 3 -34.78 5.09 21.76
CA SER A 3 -33.49 5.77 21.53
C SER A 3 -32.66 5.11 20.41
N GLY A 4 -32.75 3.79 20.26
CA GLY A 4 -32.10 3.04 19.17
C GLY A 4 -32.65 3.35 17.78
N LYS A 5 -33.94 3.68 17.64
CA LYS A 5 -34.54 4.05 16.34
C LYS A 5 -34.10 5.46 15.90
N ALA A 6 -33.93 6.39 16.84
CA ALA A 6 -33.39 7.71 16.54
C ALA A 6 -31.93 7.62 16.05
N ILE A 7 -31.10 6.84 16.74
CA ILE A 7 -29.70 6.60 16.35
C ILE A 7 -29.61 5.92 14.96
N LEU A 8 -30.52 4.98 14.66
CA LEU A 8 -30.57 4.36 13.33
C LEU A 8 -30.91 5.36 12.22
N VAL A 9 -31.84 6.28 12.48
CA VAL A 9 -32.20 7.35 11.52
C VAL A 9 -31.00 8.28 11.29
N ASP A 10 -30.29 8.67 12.35
CA ASP A 10 -29.08 9.50 12.24
C ASP A 10 -28.00 8.79 11.42
N VAL A 11 -27.79 7.50 11.66
CA VAL A 11 -26.84 6.67 10.88
C VAL A 11 -27.23 6.61 9.40
N LEU A 12 -28.51 6.42 9.10
CA LEU A 12 -29.03 6.33 7.73
C LEU A 12 -28.99 7.67 6.99
N GLN A 13 -29.00 8.80 7.70
CA GLN A 13 -28.83 10.13 7.12
C GLN A 13 -27.35 10.49 6.91
N LEU A 14 -26.47 10.06 7.81
CA LEU A 14 -25.03 10.35 7.75
C LEU A 14 -24.29 9.47 6.74
N LEU A 15 -24.67 8.20 6.61
CA LEU A 15 -23.97 7.24 5.74
C LEU A 15 -23.96 7.67 4.25
N PRO A 16 -25.07 8.14 3.64
CA PRO A 16 -25.07 8.61 2.26
C PRO A 16 -24.19 9.84 2.05
N LEU A 17 -24.10 10.75 3.04
CA LEU A 17 -23.24 11.93 2.97
C LEU A 17 -21.75 11.56 2.97
N VAL A 18 -21.40 10.53 3.75
CA VAL A 18 -20.03 9.98 3.77
C VAL A 18 -19.72 9.27 2.46
N GLU A 19 -20.66 8.49 1.92
CA GLU A 19 -20.52 7.83 0.61
C GLU A 19 -20.41 8.85 -0.54
N GLU A 20 -21.19 9.93 -0.50
CA GLU A 20 -21.13 11.01 -1.49
C GLU A 20 -19.81 11.78 -1.41
N ARG A 21 -19.26 12.02 -0.22
CA ARG A 21 -17.90 12.58 -0.09
C ARG A 21 -16.79 11.65 -0.57
N LEU A 22 -17.01 10.34 -0.50
CA LEU A 22 -16.08 9.32 -1.02
C LEU A 22 -16.13 9.18 -2.54
N LEU A 23 -17.31 9.38 -3.14
CA LEU A 23 -17.57 9.20 -4.57
C LEU A 23 -17.58 10.52 -5.36
N GLY A 24 -17.69 11.64 -4.67
CA GLY A 24 -17.95 12.96 -5.22
C GLY A 24 -16.72 13.63 -5.84
N ASN A 25 -17.00 14.45 -6.84
CA ASN A 25 -16.04 15.22 -7.64
C ASN A 25 -15.49 16.47 -6.91
N ASP A 26 -15.84 16.67 -5.64
CA ASP A 26 -15.60 17.88 -4.84
C ASP A 26 -14.51 17.73 -3.77
N GLY A 27 -14.18 16.49 -3.37
CA GLY A 27 -13.09 16.22 -2.43
C GLY A 27 -11.83 15.81 -3.19
N ASP A 28 -10.71 16.50 -2.98
CA ASP A 28 -9.44 16.03 -3.53
C ASP A 28 -8.99 14.82 -2.68
N PRO A 29 -9.04 13.58 -3.20
CA PRO A 29 -8.66 12.38 -2.44
C PRO A 29 -7.18 12.36 -2.03
N SER A 30 -6.42 13.41 -2.37
CA SER A 30 -5.06 13.65 -1.93
C SER A 30 -4.95 14.38 -0.58
N ASP A 31 -6.02 14.97 -0.03
CA ASP A 31 -5.95 15.63 1.28
C ASP A 31 -5.99 14.61 2.42
N ALA A 32 -4.83 14.44 3.07
CA ALA A 32 -4.67 13.54 4.21
C ALA A 32 -5.56 13.92 5.40
N MET A 33 -5.91 15.21 5.55
CA MET A 33 -6.72 15.69 6.66
C MET A 33 -8.19 15.28 6.49
N GLU A 34 -8.73 15.38 5.27
CA GLU A 34 -10.09 14.94 4.96
C GLU A 34 -10.25 13.43 5.12
N LEU A 35 -9.24 12.64 4.72
CA LEU A 35 -9.24 11.18 4.91
C LEU A 35 -9.21 10.77 6.39
N ILE A 36 -8.54 11.54 7.25
CA ILE A 36 -8.51 11.31 8.71
C ILE A 36 -9.88 11.61 9.33
N ASP A 37 -10.51 12.73 8.94
CA ASP A 37 -11.85 13.10 9.40
C ASP A 37 -12.88 12.05 8.97
N LEU A 38 -12.82 11.59 7.72
CA LEU A 38 -13.72 10.57 7.20
C LEU A 38 -13.55 9.21 7.91
N ARG A 39 -12.31 8.85 8.25
CA ARG A 39 -12.02 7.66 9.06
C ARG A 39 -12.62 7.77 10.46
N GLN A 40 -12.58 8.96 11.07
CA GLN A 40 -13.12 9.19 12.40
C GLN A 40 -14.65 9.18 12.42
N THR A 41 -15.30 9.74 11.41
CA THR A 41 -16.76 9.70 11.24
C THR A 41 -17.27 8.29 10.98
N LEU A 42 -16.58 7.48 10.16
CA LEU A 42 -16.92 6.06 9.97
C LEU A 42 -16.80 5.24 11.25
N LYS A 43 -15.77 5.51 12.08
CA LYS A 43 -15.61 4.86 13.38
C LYS A 43 -16.73 5.24 14.35
N MET A 44 -17.17 6.49 14.33
CA MET A 44 -18.32 6.95 15.11
C MET A 44 -19.61 6.23 14.64
N LEU A 45 -19.83 6.13 13.34
CA LEU A 45 -20.97 5.45 12.74
C LEU A 45 -21.02 3.94 13.12
N GLU A 46 -19.87 3.27 13.12
CA GLU A 46 -19.73 1.87 13.56
C GLU A 46 -20.13 1.70 15.04
N THR A 47 -19.71 2.62 15.91
CA THR A 47 -20.07 2.57 17.34
C THR A 47 -21.54 2.87 17.59
N MET A 48 -22.17 3.72 16.77
CA MET A 48 -23.60 4.02 16.85
C MET A 48 -24.45 2.83 16.44
N ILE A 49 -24.07 2.12 15.37
CA ILE A 49 -24.77 0.90 14.93
C ILE A 49 -24.64 -0.23 15.93
N ARG A 50 -23.46 -0.46 16.51
CA ARG A 50 -23.28 -1.48 17.55
C ARG A 50 -24.14 -1.23 18.79
N ARG A 51 -24.51 0.03 19.07
CA ARG A 51 -25.43 0.37 20.16
C ARG A 51 -26.90 0.15 19.80
N CYS A 52 -27.22 -0.04 18.51
CA CYS A 52 -28.57 -0.31 18.02
C CYS A 52 -28.91 -1.81 17.93
N ASP A 53 -27.94 -2.69 18.19
CA ASP A 53 -28.01 -4.15 18.03
C ASP A 53 -29.14 -4.81 18.86
N ALA A 54 -29.66 -4.13 19.89
CA ALA A 54 -30.75 -4.61 20.73
C ALA A 54 -32.16 -4.18 20.26
N VAL A 55 -32.29 -3.28 19.27
CA VAL A 55 -33.57 -2.60 18.93
C VAL A 55 -33.98 -2.79 17.47
N VAL A 56 -33.09 -3.26 16.60
CA VAL A 56 -33.24 -3.29 15.13
C VAL A 56 -33.08 -4.72 14.62
N SER A 57 -33.71 -5.06 13.49
CA SER A 57 -33.55 -6.37 12.84
C SER A 57 -32.07 -6.62 12.52
N ALA A 58 -31.56 -7.80 12.89
CA ALA A 58 -30.18 -8.21 12.63
C ALA A 58 -29.79 -8.13 11.15
N GLU A 59 -30.76 -8.26 10.23
CA GLU A 59 -30.56 -8.17 8.79
C GLU A 59 -30.24 -6.73 8.33
N GLU A 60 -30.95 -5.74 8.88
CA GLU A 60 -30.76 -4.31 8.57
C GLU A 60 -29.41 -3.82 9.13
N VAL A 61 -29.09 -4.18 10.37
CA VAL A 61 -27.80 -3.89 11.01
C VAL A 61 -26.65 -4.47 10.18
N SER A 62 -26.77 -5.72 9.71
CA SER A 62 -25.74 -6.36 8.88
C SER A 62 -25.51 -5.65 7.54
N THR A 63 -26.57 -5.11 6.94
CA THR A 63 -26.51 -4.42 5.64
C THR A 63 -25.83 -3.06 5.79
N ILE A 64 -26.17 -2.31 6.83
CA ILE A 64 -25.55 -1.01 7.11
C ILE A 64 -24.08 -1.21 7.52
N MET A 65 -23.77 -2.23 8.32
CA MET A 65 -22.40 -2.57 8.69
C MET A 65 -21.53 -2.93 7.47
N LYS A 66 -22.09 -3.65 6.48
CA LYS A 66 -21.40 -3.92 5.20
C LYS A 66 -21.06 -2.64 4.45
N ARG A 67 -21.97 -1.67 4.37
CA ARG A 67 -21.73 -0.38 3.71
C ARG A 67 -20.64 0.43 4.41
N ILE A 68 -20.66 0.47 5.75
CA ILE A 68 -19.58 1.10 6.54
C ILE A 68 -18.24 0.44 6.28
N ASN A 69 -18.19 -0.89 6.23
CA ASN A 69 -16.96 -1.62 5.97
C ASN A 69 -16.38 -1.31 4.58
N VAL A 70 -17.24 -1.24 3.55
CA VAL A 70 -16.83 -0.84 2.20
C VAL A 70 -16.29 0.59 2.19
N ALA A 71 -17.01 1.54 2.81
CA ALA A 71 -16.56 2.93 2.91
C ALA A 71 -15.22 3.07 3.65
N ARG A 72 -15.01 2.27 4.71
CA ARG A 72 -13.75 2.23 5.46
C ARG A 72 -12.61 1.68 4.60
N GLU A 73 -12.84 0.59 3.90
CA GLU A 73 -11.84 -0.01 2.99
C GLU A 73 -11.45 0.97 1.88
N THR A 74 -12.42 1.71 1.31
CA THR A 74 -12.13 2.75 0.33
C THR A 74 -11.29 3.89 0.91
N VAL A 75 -11.53 4.33 2.14
CA VAL A 75 -10.69 5.35 2.82
C VAL A 75 -9.27 4.84 3.06
N GLU A 76 -9.10 3.59 3.47
CA GLU A 76 -7.77 2.99 3.67
C GLU A 76 -6.99 2.91 2.36
N HIS A 77 -7.64 2.49 1.27
CA HIS A 77 -7.01 2.46 -0.06
C HIS A 77 -6.63 3.86 -0.56
N LEU A 78 -7.49 4.85 -0.36
CA LEU A 78 -7.20 6.25 -0.72
C LEU A 78 -6.06 6.82 0.14
N SER A 79 -6.01 6.50 1.42
CA SER A 79 -4.92 6.88 2.33
C SER A 79 -3.57 6.26 1.95
N MET A 80 -3.56 4.99 1.53
CA MET A 80 -2.35 4.36 0.99
C MET A 80 -1.91 5.01 -0.33
N ARG A 81 -2.87 5.36 -1.19
CA ARG A 81 -2.58 6.01 -2.48
C ARG A 81 -2.06 7.45 -2.31
N SER A 82 -2.63 8.23 -1.40
CA SER A 82 -2.15 9.58 -1.09
C SER A 82 -0.76 9.55 -0.44
N SER A 83 -0.48 8.57 0.42
CA SER A 83 0.86 8.35 0.97
C SER A 83 1.92 8.03 -0.10
N VAL A 84 1.59 7.19 -1.08
CA VAL A 84 2.48 6.86 -2.21
C VAL A 84 2.68 8.05 -3.15
N ASN A 85 1.63 8.83 -3.42
CA ASN A 85 1.71 10.06 -4.20
C ASN A 85 2.57 11.13 -3.50
N ASN A 86 2.41 11.28 -2.18
CA ASN A 86 3.23 12.20 -1.38
C ASN A 86 4.70 11.75 -1.32
N SER A 87 4.95 10.44 -1.27
CA SER A 87 6.32 9.92 -1.32
C SER A 87 6.95 10.21 -2.69
N THR A 88 6.22 10.00 -3.79
CA THR A 88 6.73 10.26 -5.14
C THR A 88 6.90 11.75 -5.45
N SER A 89 6.05 12.64 -4.92
CA SER A 89 6.27 14.08 -4.99
C SER A 89 7.48 14.51 -4.16
N GLN A 90 7.63 13.99 -2.94
CA GLN A 90 8.81 14.26 -2.10
C GLN A 90 10.12 13.78 -2.75
N PHE A 91 10.12 12.59 -3.36
CA PHE A 91 11.28 12.11 -4.10
C PHE A 91 11.54 12.94 -5.37
N ARG A 92 10.50 13.44 -6.04
CA ARG A 92 10.65 14.30 -7.22
C ARG A 92 11.17 15.69 -6.88
N ASP A 93 10.66 16.30 -5.81
CA ASP A 93 11.11 17.59 -5.30
C ASP A 93 12.54 17.50 -4.79
N MET A 94 12.89 16.41 -4.09
CA MET A 94 14.27 16.11 -3.68
C MET A 94 15.22 15.94 -4.88
N LEU A 95 14.71 15.47 -6.03
CA LEU A 95 15.47 15.31 -7.27
C LEU A 95 15.34 16.49 -8.24
N LEU A 96 14.64 17.57 -7.86
CA LEU A 96 14.38 18.76 -8.70
C LEU A 96 13.85 18.43 -10.11
N LEU A 97 13.06 17.37 -10.25
CA LEU A 97 12.57 16.92 -11.55
C LEU A 97 11.40 17.80 -12.01
N HIS A 98 11.64 18.59 -13.07
CA HIS A 98 10.65 19.51 -13.65
C HIS A 98 9.43 18.78 -14.24
N ASN A 99 8.23 19.24 -13.88
CA ASN A 99 6.96 18.68 -14.34
C ASN A 99 6.66 19.16 -15.77
N GLN A 100 6.65 18.27 -16.76
CA GLN A 100 6.37 18.64 -18.16
C GLN A 100 4.87 18.82 -18.48
N ASN A 101 3.94 18.54 -17.54
CA ASN A 101 2.52 18.39 -17.86
C ASN A 101 1.54 19.32 -17.14
N THR A 102 1.99 20.38 -16.47
CA THR A 102 1.07 21.42 -16.01
C THR A 102 1.41 22.72 -16.73
N ALA A 103 0.42 23.26 -17.43
CA ALA A 103 0.47 24.58 -18.02
C ALA A 103 1.11 25.59 -17.06
N TYR A 104 1.92 26.46 -17.64
CA TYR A 104 2.70 27.49 -16.98
C TYR A 104 1.80 28.43 -16.18
N GLU A 105 1.50 28.09 -14.93
CA GLU A 105 1.09 29.06 -13.92
C GLU A 105 2.33 29.43 -13.10
N PRO A 106 2.71 30.71 -13.04
CA PRO A 106 3.68 31.18 -12.08
C PRO A 106 2.99 31.25 -10.71
N ALA A 107 2.59 30.09 -10.18
CA ALA A 107 2.18 29.98 -8.79
C ALA A 107 3.46 30.16 -7.98
N HIS A 108 3.61 31.34 -7.38
CA HIS A 108 4.65 31.64 -6.39
C HIS A 108 4.78 30.45 -5.44
N LEU A 109 5.86 29.68 -5.61
CA LEU A 109 6.11 28.45 -4.88
C LEU A 109 6.20 28.83 -3.40
N HIS A 110 5.18 28.52 -2.61
CA HIS A 110 5.14 28.86 -1.18
C HIS A 110 6.01 27.88 -0.37
N TYR A 111 7.33 27.96 -0.55
CA TYR A 111 8.28 27.09 0.15
C TYR A 111 8.33 27.35 1.66
N GLY A 112 7.95 28.54 2.14
CA GLY A 112 7.81 28.82 3.57
C GLY A 112 6.69 28.03 4.26
N LYS A 113 5.73 27.49 3.51
CA LYS A 113 4.55 26.80 4.05
C LYS A 113 4.92 25.52 4.83
N CYS A 114 5.97 24.82 4.43
CA CYS A 114 6.43 23.58 5.07
C CYS A 114 6.88 23.77 6.54
N ILE A 115 7.16 25.01 6.91
CA ILE A 115 7.68 25.42 8.22
C ILE A 115 6.78 26.48 8.87
N ASN A 116 5.54 26.62 8.36
CA ASN A 116 4.52 27.54 8.84
C ASN A 116 4.99 29.01 8.94
N MET A 117 5.79 29.46 7.97
CA MET A 117 6.21 30.86 7.83
C MET A 117 5.94 31.36 6.41
N SER A 118 5.92 32.68 6.22
CA SER A 118 5.80 33.26 4.88
C SER A 118 7.10 33.10 4.08
N ASN A 119 7.03 33.17 2.75
CA ASN A 119 8.23 33.09 1.92
C ASN A 119 9.22 34.22 2.23
N ASP A 120 8.71 35.42 2.50
CA ASP A 120 9.54 36.59 2.83
C ASP A 120 10.30 36.40 4.17
N GLU A 121 9.67 35.77 5.16
CA GLU A 121 10.33 35.42 6.43
C GLU A 121 11.40 34.35 6.25
N PHE A 122 11.17 33.39 5.34
CA PHE A 122 12.15 32.37 5.02
C PHE A 122 13.34 32.96 4.24
N ASP A 123 13.08 33.85 3.30
CA ASP A 123 14.11 34.55 2.54
C ASP A 123 14.95 35.44 3.47
N ALA A 124 14.32 36.13 4.42
CA ALA A 124 15.03 36.89 5.45
C ALA A 124 15.92 36.00 6.33
N LEU A 125 15.50 34.77 6.64
CA LEU A 125 16.33 33.80 7.36
C LEU A 125 17.50 33.30 6.51
N ILE A 126 17.28 33.07 5.22
CA ILE A 126 18.35 32.72 4.27
C ILE A 126 19.35 33.86 4.16
N ASP A 127 18.89 35.10 4.01
CA ASP A 127 19.73 36.29 3.92
C ASP A 127 20.51 36.52 5.21
N GLN A 128 19.89 36.31 6.38
CA GLN A 128 20.56 36.39 7.66
C GLN A 128 21.63 35.30 7.81
N TRP A 129 21.33 34.07 7.39
CA TRP A 129 22.28 32.97 7.40
C TRP A 129 23.44 33.20 6.41
N ALA A 130 23.14 33.71 5.22
CA ALA A 130 24.14 34.05 4.21
C ALA A 130 25.05 35.19 4.71
N ALA A 131 24.47 36.21 5.34
CA ALA A 131 25.24 37.30 5.97
C ALA A 131 26.12 36.82 7.13
N ASP A 132 25.68 35.81 7.88
CA ASP A 132 26.47 35.17 8.94
C ASP A 132 27.57 34.24 8.38
N CYS A 133 27.34 33.61 7.22
CA CYS A 133 28.34 32.81 6.50
C CYS A 133 29.41 33.66 5.81
N ASP A 134 29.03 34.77 5.18
CA ASP A 134 29.96 35.72 4.55
C ASP A 134 30.80 36.48 5.58
N ARG A 135 30.31 36.57 6.83
CA ARG A 135 31.09 37.05 7.99
C ARG A 135 31.93 35.93 8.61
N SER A 136 32.90 35.40 7.85
CA SER A 136 34.03 34.65 8.44
C SER A 136 35.17 35.59 8.88
N PRO A 137 36.03 35.21 9.84
CA PRO A 137 36.32 35.95 11.06
C PRO A 137 37.49 36.91 10.89
N VAL A 138 37.27 38.07 10.27
CA VAL A 138 38.26 39.15 10.28
C VAL A 138 37.64 40.38 10.91
N GLY A 139 37.80 40.47 12.24
CA GLY A 139 37.74 41.76 12.93
C GLY A 139 36.40 42.13 13.54
N THR A 140 35.89 41.35 14.49
CA THR A 140 35.02 41.90 15.54
C THR A 140 35.53 41.47 16.90
N LYS A 141 36.12 42.42 17.60
CA LYS A 141 36.42 42.37 19.03
C LYS A 141 35.10 42.26 19.81
N THR A 142 34.48 41.09 19.84
CA THR A 142 33.46 40.77 20.83
C THR A 142 34.16 40.25 22.08
N LYS A 143 34.17 41.12 23.09
CA LYS A 143 34.38 40.89 24.52
C LYS A 143 34.81 39.46 24.89
N LYS A 144 36.07 39.35 25.31
CA LYS A 144 36.54 38.35 26.28
C LYS A 144 35.60 38.33 27.50
N LYS A 145 34.66 37.40 27.53
CA LYS A 145 34.15 36.81 28.77
C LYS A 145 33.68 35.39 28.43
N ASN A 146 34.35 34.41 29.03
CA ASN A 146 34.10 32.95 28.97
C ASN A 146 34.65 32.19 27.74
N ARG A 147 35.97 32.08 27.63
CA ARG A 147 36.65 31.13 26.71
C ARG A 147 37.15 29.83 27.37
N ILE A 148 36.87 29.59 28.66
CA ILE A 148 37.42 28.43 29.37
C ILE A 148 36.46 27.23 29.40
N GLY A 149 35.15 27.44 29.14
CA GLY A 149 34.15 26.36 29.09
C GLY A 149 33.65 26.00 27.68
N SER A 150 34.15 26.67 26.63
CA SER A 150 33.67 26.50 25.25
C SER A 150 34.44 25.42 24.49
N ASP A 151 35.72 25.21 24.80
CA ASP A 151 36.55 24.21 24.11
C ASP A 151 36.16 22.79 24.55
N GLU A 152 35.88 22.58 25.85
CA GLU A 152 35.38 21.31 26.38
C GLU A 152 34.02 20.92 25.77
N ALA A 153 33.09 21.89 25.67
CA ALA A 153 31.79 21.67 25.05
C ALA A 153 31.91 21.39 23.55
N GLN A 154 32.84 22.05 22.86
CA GLN A 154 33.10 21.84 21.44
C GLN A 154 33.78 20.48 21.18
N GLU A 155 34.66 20.03 22.06
CA GLU A 155 35.25 18.70 22.02
C GLU A 155 34.23 17.60 22.35
N GLN A 156 33.31 17.86 23.26
CA GLN A 156 32.22 16.95 23.56
C GLN A 156 31.24 16.81 22.38
N ILE A 157 30.88 17.91 21.72
CA ILE A 157 30.07 17.89 20.49
C ILE A 157 30.78 17.12 19.39
N ARG A 158 32.10 17.29 19.21
CA ARG A 158 32.88 16.52 18.23
C ARG A 158 32.92 15.04 18.58
N SER A 159 33.10 14.69 19.86
CA SER A 159 33.08 13.31 20.34
C SER A 159 31.72 12.65 20.08
N ASP A 160 30.63 13.37 20.37
CA ASP A 160 29.28 12.86 20.19
C ASP A 160 28.89 12.77 18.71
N LEU A 161 29.38 13.67 17.85
CA LEU A 161 29.25 13.57 16.40
C LEU A 161 29.98 12.34 15.85
N VAL A 162 31.20 12.05 16.33
CA VAL A 162 31.96 10.87 15.94
C VAL A 162 31.24 9.59 16.39
N LYS A 163 30.76 9.55 17.63
CA LYS A 163 29.94 8.43 18.12
C LYS A 163 28.68 8.25 17.27
N LEU A 164 27.98 9.33 16.93
CA LEU A 164 26.80 9.27 16.08
C LEU A 164 27.16 8.71 14.69
N ALA A 165 28.23 9.20 14.07
CA ALA A 165 28.70 8.70 12.79
C ALA A 165 29.05 7.20 12.85
N ASP A 166 29.69 6.73 13.92
CA ASP A 166 29.97 5.31 14.13
C ASP A 166 28.70 4.49 14.36
N THR A 167 27.70 5.00 15.09
CA THR A 167 26.42 4.32 15.22
C THR A 167 25.66 4.25 13.89
N MET A 168 25.70 5.31 13.09
CA MET A 168 25.07 5.32 11.76
C MET A 168 25.79 4.37 10.81
N LYS A 169 27.13 4.36 10.82
CA LYS A 169 27.94 3.42 10.04
C LYS A 169 27.65 1.97 10.42
N SER A 170 27.57 1.67 11.72
CA SER A 170 27.23 0.34 12.22
C SER A 170 25.83 -0.10 11.77
N LYS A 171 24.82 0.78 11.92
CA LYS A 171 23.45 0.50 11.44
C LYS A 171 23.41 0.32 9.92
N ALA A 172 24.13 1.13 9.16
CA ALA A 172 24.20 1.02 7.70
C ALA A 172 24.84 -0.32 7.26
N LEU A 173 25.91 -0.74 7.93
CA LEU A 173 26.52 -2.05 7.69
C LEU A 173 25.58 -3.19 8.07
N TRP A 174 24.83 -3.05 9.16
CA TRP A 174 23.83 -4.04 9.57
C TRP A 174 22.69 -4.16 8.54
N TYR A 175 22.14 -3.05 8.05
CA TYR A 175 21.12 -3.08 6.99
C TYR A 175 21.65 -3.70 5.70
N ARG A 176 22.91 -3.40 5.33
CA ARG A 176 23.55 -4.03 4.18
C ARG A 176 23.62 -5.55 4.37
N ASP A 177 24.04 -6.03 5.53
CA ASP A 177 24.16 -7.46 5.81
C ASP A 177 22.78 -8.14 5.80
N LEU A 178 21.78 -7.48 6.38
CA LEU A 178 20.38 -7.95 6.36
C LEU A 178 19.87 -8.10 4.92
N ILE A 179 20.06 -7.09 4.07
CA ILE A 179 19.64 -7.13 2.66
C ILE A 179 20.36 -8.25 1.89
N VAL A 180 21.66 -8.44 2.13
CA VAL A 180 22.42 -9.52 1.49
C VAL A 180 21.88 -10.88 1.92
N LYS A 181 21.58 -11.06 3.20
CA LYS A 181 21.02 -12.30 3.75
C LYS A 181 19.61 -12.58 3.20
N ASP A 182 18.78 -11.55 3.08
CA ASP A 182 17.44 -11.67 2.52
C ASP A 182 17.49 -12.02 1.02
N ASN A 183 18.40 -11.41 0.26
CA ASN A 183 18.63 -11.77 -1.15
C ASN A 183 19.13 -13.21 -1.31
N GLU A 184 20.00 -13.69 -0.42
CA GLU A 184 20.45 -15.09 -0.41
C GLU A 184 19.30 -16.05 -0.07
N ALA A 185 18.44 -15.68 0.89
CA ALA A 185 17.25 -16.46 1.22
C ALA A 185 16.27 -16.50 0.03
N LEU A 186 16.00 -15.36 -0.60
CA LEU A 186 15.17 -15.25 -1.79
C LEU A 186 15.70 -16.14 -2.93
N SER A 187 17.00 -16.10 -3.23
CA SER A 187 17.57 -16.95 -4.29
C SER A 187 17.40 -18.44 -3.98
N LYS A 188 17.55 -18.85 -2.71
CA LYS A 188 17.29 -20.24 -2.28
C LYS A 188 15.82 -20.62 -2.43
N TYR A 189 14.89 -19.72 -2.13
CA TYR A 189 13.46 -19.97 -2.33
C TYR A 189 13.09 -20.06 -3.80
N THR A 190 13.61 -19.15 -4.64
CA THR A 190 13.41 -19.19 -6.10
C THR A 190 13.93 -20.49 -6.69
N ALA A 191 15.14 -20.93 -6.32
CA ALA A 191 15.70 -22.19 -6.79
C ALA A 191 14.88 -23.42 -6.33
N LYS A 192 14.23 -23.36 -5.16
CA LYS A 192 13.32 -24.42 -4.70
C LYS A 192 12.01 -24.40 -5.49
N GLN A 193 11.44 -23.22 -5.75
CA GLN A 193 10.22 -23.07 -6.52
C GLN A 193 10.42 -23.53 -7.97
N GLU A 194 11.56 -23.22 -8.59
CA GLU A 194 11.93 -23.70 -9.92
C GLU A 194 11.91 -25.23 -9.98
N LYS A 195 12.56 -25.91 -9.02
CA LYS A 195 12.53 -27.38 -8.93
C LYS A 195 11.11 -27.93 -8.75
N GLN A 196 10.29 -27.29 -7.93
CA GLN A 196 8.90 -27.71 -7.74
C GLN A 196 8.09 -27.52 -9.02
N LEU A 197 8.31 -26.42 -9.74
CA LEU A 197 7.65 -26.13 -11.00
C LEU A 197 8.03 -27.17 -12.06
N ASP A 198 9.31 -27.53 -12.16
CA ASP A 198 9.79 -28.60 -13.06
C ASP A 198 9.15 -29.94 -12.72
N THR A 199 9.04 -30.26 -11.43
CA THR A 199 8.42 -31.51 -10.97
C THR A 199 6.93 -31.55 -11.34
N VAL A 200 6.21 -30.45 -11.11
CA VAL A 200 4.78 -30.34 -11.47
C VAL A 200 4.60 -30.35 -12.99
N ALA A 201 5.47 -29.68 -13.74
CA ALA A 201 5.44 -29.68 -15.20
C ALA A 201 5.70 -31.10 -15.76
N GLN A 202 6.64 -31.85 -15.17
CA GLN A 202 6.88 -33.24 -15.54
C GLN A 202 5.67 -34.12 -15.22
N VAL A 203 5.10 -34.02 -14.02
CA VAL A 203 3.90 -34.78 -13.63
C VAL A 203 2.71 -34.41 -14.53
N ALA A 204 2.54 -33.14 -14.88
CA ALA A 204 1.50 -32.70 -15.82
C ALA A 204 1.74 -33.26 -17.23
N ALA A 205 2.99 -33.31 -17.70
CA ALA A 205 3.34 -33.93 -18.97
C ALA A 205 3.07 -35.45 -18.96
N GLU A 206 3.39 -36.15 -17.88
CA GLU A 206 3.09 -37.58 -17.69
C GLU A 206 1.58 -37.83 -17.58
N ALA A 207 0.85 -37.01 -16.84
CA ALA A 207 -0.61 -37.08 -16.72
C ALA A 207 -1.29 -36.82 -18.07
N SER A 208 -0.79 -35.87 -18.88
CA SER A 208 -1.32 -35.62 -20.22
C SER A 208 -1.09 -36.79 -21.18
N LYS A 209 0.06 -37.48 -21.06
CA LYS A 209 0.34 -38.70 -21.81
C LYS A 209 -0.60 -39.83 -21.39
N LEU A 210 -0.81 -40.02 -20.08
CA LEU A 210 -1.73 -41.01 -19.54
C LEU A 210 -3.20 -40.73 -19.92
N ALA A 211 -3.62 -39.47 -19.93
CA ALA A 211 -4.95 -39.09 -20.39
C ALA A 211 -5.15 -39.41 -21.87
N LYS A 212 -4.12 -39.13 -22.70
CA LYS A 212 -4.16 -39.42 -24.13
C LYS A 212 -4.18 -40.92 -24.43
N THR A 213 -3.44 -41.74 -23.66
CA THR A 213 -3.47 -43.21 -23.81
C THR A 213 -4.76 -43.81 -23.26
N SER A 214 -5.32 -43.26 -22.18
CA SER A 214 -6.61 -43.68 -21.63
C SER A 214 -7.77 -43.44 -22.61
N GLN A 215 -7.81 -42.29 -23.27
CA GLN A 215 -8.83 -42.00 -24.30
C GLN A 215 -8.70 -42.91 -25.52
N LEU A 216 -7.47 -43.28 -25.91
CA LEU A 216 -7.21 -44.26 -26.98
C LEU A 216 -7.73 -45.65 -26.61
N SER A 217 -7.43 -46.11 -25.39
CA SER A 217 -7.89 -47.40 -24.86
C SER A 217 -9.43 -47.48 -24.78
N LEU A 218 -10.09 -46.42 -24.30
CA LEU A 218 -11.55 -46.38 -24.19
C LEU A 218 -12.24 -46.39 -25.56
N ARG A 219 -11.73 -45.62 -26.54
CA ARG A 219 -12.28 -45.66 -27.90
C ARG A 219 -12.11 -47.04 -28.53
N GLN A 220 -10.98 -47.69 -28.30
CA GLN A 220 -10.70 -49.01 -28.86
C GLN A 220 -11.58 -50.11 -28.22
N SER A 221 -11.84 -50.04 -26.92
CA SER A 221 -12.78 -50.96 -26.26
C SER A 221 -14.22 -50.75 -26.74
N LEU A 222 -14.63 -49.50 -26.98
CA LEU A 222 -15.96 -49.17 -27.50
C LEU A 222 -16.16 -49.70 -28.93
N PHE A 223 -15.14 -49.60 -29.79
CA PHE A 223 -15.15 -50.23 -31.12
C PHE A 223 -15.24 -51.76 -31.04
N MET A 224 -14.50 -52.38 -30.11
CA MET A 224 -14.55 -53.84 -29.94
C MET A 224 -15.96 -54.30 -29.55
N ILE A 225 -16.59 -53.63 -28.57
CA ILE A 225 -17.96 -53.94 -28.13
C ILE A 225 -18.97 -53.75 -29.27
N ALA A 226 -18.88 -52.64 -30.01
CA ALA A 226 -19.78 -52.38 -31.14
C ALA A 226 -19.64 -53.44 -32.24
N SER A 227 -18.40 -53.84 -32.57
CA SER A 227 -18.16 -54.89 -33.58
C SER A 227 -18.72 -56.25 -33.15
N LEU A 228 -18.63 -56.59 -31.86
CA LEU A 228 -19.12 -57.84 -31.31
C LEU A 228 -20.65 -57.87 -31.31
N PHE A 229 -21.29 -56.74 -31.00
CA PHE A 229 -22.74 -56.59 -31.09
C PHE A 229 -23.26 -56.77 -32.52
N VAL A 230 -22.60 -56.13 -33.50
CA VAL A 230 -22.95 -56.30 -34.92
C VAL A 230 -22.81 -57.76 -35.37
N LEU A 231 -21.73 -58.43 -34.94
CA LEU A 231 -21.51 -59.85 -35.24
C LEU A 231 -22.60 -60.75 -34.65
N VAL A 232 -23.04 -60.48 -33.42
CA VAL A 232 -24.13 -61.22 -32.77
C VAL A 232 -25.45 -61.01 -33.48
N VAL A 233 -25.79 -59.76 -33.84
CA VAL A 233 -27.01 -59.45 -34.62
C VAL A 233 -26.96 -60.11 -35.99
N PHE A 234 -25.80 -60.10 -36.65
CA PHE A 234 -25.61 -60.76 -37.93
C PHE A 234 -25.76 -62.28 -37.84
N MET A 235 -25.20 -62.92 -36.81
CA MET A 235 -25.39 -64.34 -36.54
C MET A 235 -26.85 -64.70 -36.25
N LEU A 236 -27.57 -63.86 -35.50
CA LEU A 236 -29.01 -64.04 -35.26
C LEU A 236 -29.83 -63.92 -36.55
N MET A 237 -29.49 -62.96 -37.42
CA MET A 237 -30.15 -62.81 -38.72
C MET A 237 -29.94 -64.04 -39.61
N ILE A 238 -28.71 -64.58 -39.67
CA ILE A 238 -28.44 -65.84 -40.37
C ILE A 238 -29.28 -66.96 -39.77
N PHE A 239 -29.28 -67.11 -38.44
CA PHE A 239 -30.04 -68.17 -37.77
C PHE A 239 -31.55 -68.11 -38.00
N ILE A 240 -32.13 -66.92 -38.21
CA ILE A 240 -33.56 -66.76 -38.51
C ILE A 240 -33.87 -67.09 -39.98
N ILE A 241 -32.93 -66.83 -40.88
CA ILE A 241 -33.08 -67.05 -42.32
C ILE A 241 -32.83 -68.53 -42.71
N THR A 242 -31.98 -69.23 -41.95
CA THR A 242 -31.62 -70.64 -42.17
C THR A 242 -32.60 -71.57 -41.47
#